data_AF-A0A3S3NG49-F1
#
_entry.id   AF-A0A3S3NG49-F1
#
_cell.length_a   1.000
_cell.length_b   1.000
_cell.length_c   1.000
_cell.angle_alpha   90.00
_cell.angle_beta   90.00
_cell.angle_gamma   90.00
#
_symmetry.space_group_name_H-M   'P 1'
#
loop_
_entity.id
_entity.type
_entity.pdbx_description
1 polymer ?
#
loop_
_entity_poly.entity_id
_entity_poly.type
_entity_poly.pdbx_seq_one_letter_code
_entity_poly.pdbx_strand_id
1 'polypeptide(L)' 'MFSKEALRDKYEGYCIDLLEEMANEEGFDYEIFLNPENSNGKLEANGTRNGLIRDLIDSRADMAISDLTITQDRAKAV' A
#
# COMPACT_ATOMS: atom_id res chain seq x y z
N MET A 1 -2.89 -19.00 -2.70
CA MET A 1 -1.46 -18.63 -2.67
C MET A 1 -1.03 -18.38 -4.10
N PHE A 2 -0.89 -17.11 -4.51
CA PHE A 2 -0.35 -16.79 -5.83
C PHE A 2 1.15 -17.10 -5.81
N SER A 3 1.67 -17.75 -6.87
CA SER A 3 3.12 -17.91 -7.00
C SER A 3 3.76 -16.54 -7.23
N LYS A 4 4.94 -16.31 -6.66
CA LYS A 4 5.72 -15.07 -6.82
C LYS A 4 5.95 -14.70 -8.30
N GLU A 5 6.03 -15.71 -9.17
CA GLU A 5 6.11 -15.57 -10.63
C GLU A 5 4.85 -14.90 -11.23
N ALA A 6 3.65 -15.26 -10.76
CA ALA A 6 2.40 -14.68 -11.25
C ALA A 6 2.18 -13.22 -10.81
N LEU A 7 2.89 -12.76 -9.78
CA LEU A 7 2.91 -11.36 -9.33
C LEU A 7 3.78 -10.51 -10.25
N ARG A 8 4.98 -10.99 -10.61
CA ARG A 8 5.88 -10.32 -11.57
C ARG A 8 5.26 -10.19 -12.97
N ASP A 9 4.38 -11.11 -13.36
CA ASP A 9 3.63 -11.01 -14.62
C ASP A 9 2.60 -9.87 -14.64
N LYS A 10 2.25 -9.28 -13.47
CA LYS A 10 1.23 -8.23 -13.33
C LYS A 10 1.77 -6.88 -12.89
N TYR A 11 2.81 -6.86 -12.04
CA TYR A 11 3.36 -5.63 -11.47
C TYR A 11 4.88 -5.70 -11.42
N GLU A 12 5.54 -4.58 -11.76
CA GLU A 12 7.00 -4.45 -11.75
C GLU A 12 7.44 -3.08 -11.24
N GLY A 13 8.72 -2.96 -10.91
CA GLY A 13 9.36 -1.71 -10.49
C GLY A 13 9.87 -1.73 -9.05
N TYR A 14 10.55 -0.64 -8.66
CA TYR A 14 11.28 -0.55 -7.40
C TYR A 14 10.46 -0.94 -6.15
N CYS A 15 9.20 -0.48 -6.09
CA CYS A 15 8.31 -0.78 -4.97
C CYS A 15 7.96 -2.27 -4.85
N ILE A 16 7.86 -2.97 -5.97
CA ILE A 16 7.57 -4.40 -6.01
C ILE A 16 8.81 -5.20 -5.64
N ASP A 17 9.98 -4.82 -6.16
CA ASP A 17 11.24 -5.47 -5.78
C ASP A 17 11.52 -5.29 -4.28
N LEU A 18 11.28 -4.10 -3.72
CA LEU A 18 11.43 -3.86 -2.29
C LEU A 18 10.47 -4.70 -1.44
N LEU A 19 9.19 -4.79 -1.83
CA LEU A 19 8.21 -5.64 -1.14
C LEU A 19 8.65 -7.11 -1.13
N GLU A 20 9.15 -7.60 -2.26
CA GLU A 20 9.60 -8.97 -2.40
C GLU A 20 10.82 -9.26 -1.50
N GLU A 21 11.80 -8.35 -1.45
CA GLU A 21 12.94 -8.47 -0.52
C GLU A 21 12.47 -8.46 0.95
N MET A 22 11.57 -7.54 1.33
CA MET A 22 11.01 -7.50 2.69
C MET A 22 10.27 -8.79 3.04
N ALA A 23 9.48 -9.33 2.12
CA ALA A 23 8.75 -10.58 2.30
C ALA A 23 9.70 -11.77 2.50
N ASN A 24 10.82 -11.79 1.78
CA ASN A 24 11.85 -12.82 1.90
C ASN A 24 12.64 -12.72 3.22
N GLU A 25 12.97 -11.50 3.66
CA GLU A 25 13.74 -11.25 4.89
C GLU A 25 12.91 -11.52 6.15
N GLU A 26 11.67 -11.03 6.18
CA GLU A 26 10.80 -11.09 7.35
C GLU A 26 9.83 -12.28 7.34
N GLY A 27 9.73 -13.01 6.22
CA GLY A 27 8.99 -14.26 6.11
C GLY A 27 7.46 -14.10 6.07
N PHE A 28 6.95 -13.07 5.42
CA PHE A 28 5.50 -12.87 5.24
C PHE A 28 5.04 -13.13 3.80
N ASP A 29 3.82 -13.61 3.67
CA ASP A 29 3.10 -13.65 2.40
C ASP A 29 2.32 -12.34 2.18
N TYR A 30 2.05 -12.00 0.93
CA TYR A 30 1.31 -10.79 0.58
C TYR A 30 0.36 -11.00 -0.61
N GLU A 31 -0.66 -10.16 -0.69
CA GLU A 31 -1.53 -10.00 -1.86
C GLU A 31 -1.58 -8.52 -2.23
N ILE A 32 -1.48 -8.22 -3.53
CA ILE A 32 -1.54 -6.85 -4.04
C ILE A 32 -2.91 -6.63 -4.67
N PHE A 33 -3.60 -5.59 -4.21
CA PHE A 33 -4.78 -5.04 -4.87
C PHE A 33 -4.59 -3.54 -5.12
N LEU A 34 -5.21 -3.03 -6.19
CA LEU A 34 -5.17 -1.61 -6.52
C LEU A 34 -6.33 -0.90 -5.84
N ASN A 35 -6.04 0.22 -5.15
CA ASN A 35 -7.09 1.09 -4.62
C ASN A 35 -7.84 1.76 -5.79
N PRO A 36 -9.19 1.69 -5.84
CA PRO A 36 -9.97 2.18 -6.97
C PRO A 36 -10.01 3.71 -7.08
N GLU A 37 -9.70 4.44 -6.02
CA GLU A 37 -9.70 5.92 -6.02
C GLU A 37 -8.38 6.52 -6.52
N ASN A 38 -7.32 5.71 -6.67
CA ASN A 38 -5.99 6.14 -7.11
C ASN A 38 -5.47 7.40 -6.37
N SER A 39 -5.74 7.46 -5.06
CA SER A 39 -5.40 8.60 -4.20
C SER A 39 -4.46 8.18 -3.07
N ASN A 40 -3.46 9.01 -2.79
CA ASN A 40 -2.50 8.80 -1.70
C ASN A 40 -3.02 9.26 -0.31
N GLY A 41 -4.34 9.49 -0.14
CA GLY A 41 -4.92 9.86 1.15
C GLY A 41 -5.13 11.35 1.38
N LYS A 42 -5.78 12.00 0.40
CA LYS A 42 -6.25 13.39 0.51
C LYS A 42 -7.22 13.53 1.70
N LEU A 43 -7.10 14.63 2.43
CA LEU A 43 -8.06 15.00 3.46
C LEU A 43 -9.28 15.66 2.81
N GLU A 44 -10.46 15.08 3.03
CA GLU A 44 -11.72 15.57 2.51
C GLU A 44 -12.35 16.61 3.46
N ALA A 45 -13.29 17.40 2.95
CA ALA A 45 -13.93 18.47 3.71
C ALA A 45 -14.69 17.98 4.95
N ASN A 46 -15.10 16.71 4.98
CA ASN A 46 -15.76 16.07 6.11
C ASN A 46 -14.77 15.54 7.19
N GLY A 47 -13.47 15.81 7.04
CA GLY A 47 -12.43 15.36 7.97
C GLY A 47 -11.96 13.92 7.76
N THR A 48 -12.49 13.19 6.78
CA THR A 48 -12.04 11.84 6.46
C THR A 48 -10.90 11.85 5.44
N ARG A 49 -10.09 10.79 5.43
CA ARG A 49 -9.13 10.54 4.36
C ARG A 49 -9.72 9.54 3.35
N ASN A 50 -9.24 9.59 2.11
CA ASN A 50 -9.60 8.63 1.05
C ASN A 50 -8.42 7.73 0.64
N GLY A 51 -8.62 6.92 -0.40
CA GLY A 51 -7.52 6.20 -1.06
C GLY A 51 -6.67 5.32 -0.14
N LEU A 52 -5.36 5.27 -0.39
CA LEU A 52 -4.44 4.35 0.30
C LEU A 52 -4.40 4.53 1.81
N ILE A 53 -4.41 5.78 2.30
CA ILE A 53 -4.41 6.02 3.76
C ILE A 53 -5.74 5.55 4.38
N ARG A 54 -6.85 5.69 3.64
CA ARG A 54 -8.13 5.19 4.11
C ARG A 54 -8.17 3.67 4.21
N ASP A 55 -7.52 2.97 3.28
CA ASP A 55 -7.40 1.51 3.33
C ASP A 55 -6.69 1.03 4.59
N LEU A 56 -5.67 1.76 5.05
CA LEU A 56 -4.99 1.47 6.31
C LEU A 56 -5.89 1.76 7.52
N ILE A 57 -6.54 2.94 7.54
CA ILE A 57 -7.44 3.35 8.64
C ILE A 57 -8.60 2.36 8.83
N ASP A 58 -9.20 1.90 7.72
CA ASP A 58 -10.31 0.95 7.75
C ASP A 58 -9.84 -0.52 7.88
N SER A 59 -8.53 -0.75 8.04
CA SER A 59 -7.90 -2.08 8.11
C SER A 59 -8.26 -2.98 6.91
N ARG A 60 -8.41 -2.37 5.73
CA ARG A 60 -8.57 -3.09 4.45
C ARG A 60 -7.23 -3.53 3.87
N ALA A 61 -6.14 -2.91 4.29
CA ALA A 61 -4.77 -3.28 3.98
C ALA A 61 -3.88 -3.12 5.21
N ASP A 62 -2.86 -3.97 5.32
CA ASP A 62 -1.81 -3.85 6.33
C ASP A 62 -0.67 -2.93 5.85
N MET A 63 -0.50 -2.79 4.53
CA MET A 63 0.55 -1.96 3.93
C MET A 63 0.03 -1.20 2.70
N ALA A 64 0.47 0.05 2.56
CA ALA A 64 0.26 0.85 1.37
C ALA A 64 1.62 1.14 0.72
N ILE A 65 1.76 0.80 -0.56
CA ILE A 65 3.00 0.97 -1.32
C ILE A 65 2.73 1.91 -2.50
N SER A 66 3.38 3.07 -2.49
CA SER A 66 3.27 4.11 -3.50
C SER A 66 4.44 5.10 -3.33
N ASP A 67 4.52 6.13 -4.17
CA ASP A 67 5.42 7.27 -4.04
C ASP A 67 5.05 8.22 -2.87
N LEU A 68 4.67 7.65 -1.73
CA LEU A 68 4.03 8.37 -0.64
C LEU A 68 5.02 9.29 0.10
N THR A 69 4.84 10.60 -0.05
CA THR A 69 5.62 11.58 0.73
C THR A 69 5.29 11.50 2.23
N ILE A 70 6.30 11.33 3.08
CA ILE A 70 6.12 11.35 4.53
C ILE A 70 5.80 12.79 4.98
N THR A 71 4.65 12.97 5.65
CA THR A 71 4.26 14.24 6.26
C THR A 71 3.71 14.00 7.66
N GLN A 72 3.79 15.00 8.55
CA GLN A 72 3.32 14.87 9.94
C GLN A 72 1.83 14.48 10.00
N ASP A 73 1.01 15.06 9.14
CA ASP A 73 -0.43 14.80 9.12
C ASP A 73 -0.77 13.37 8.66
N ARG A 74 0.05 12.76 7.81
CA ARG A 74 -0.10 11.37 7.38
C ARG A 74 0.33 10.40 8.48
N ALA A 75 1.43 10.69 9.15
CA ALA A 75 1.95 9.87 10.24
C ALA A 75 1.02 9.82 11.48
N LYS A 76 0.23 10.87 11.73
CA LYS A 76 -0.77 10.88 12.81
C LYS A 76 -2.07 10.17 12.46
N ALA A 77 -2.29 9.87 11.18
CA ALA A 77 -3.56 9.35 10.69
C ALA A 77 -3.61 7.82 10.66
N VAL A 78 -2.46 7.16 10.85
CA VAL A 78 -2.30 5.70 10.90
C VAL A 78 -1.71 5.29 12.24
#